data_AF-A0A7W8A9C4-F1
#
_entry.id   AF-A0A7W8A9C4-F1
#
_cell.length_a   1.000
_cell.length_b   1.000
_cell.length_c   1.000
_cell.angle_alpha   90.00
_cell.angle_beta   90.00
_cell.angle_gamma   90.00
#
_symmetry.space_group_name_H-M   'P 1'
#
loop_
_entity.id
_entity.type
_entity.pdbx_description
1 polymer ?
#
loop_
_entity_poly.entity_id
_entity_poly.type
_entity_poly.pdbx_seq_one_letter_code
_entity_poly.pdbx_strand_id
1 'polypeptide(L)'
;MDNSWGSVRIHRDPYGTPLLDATSEPAAYFGLGYAQAQDDLRGVLNQYRLVRGELGEPERDANQRRWQVLEEARRGFDSLPAELRECYVAFMAGIAAWMDEHPADVPAWAPPLEPALPIGVNRTVMLYWVIVDAITALRAAGVTPAAPASELDRALVPPGSNAWVLRPWRTAAGETILVSDPHLPFGGAFEMYEAVVKGGDLHYTGFGFLGAMLPPLAHNRDVAWGLTTGGPRVSDAYRIEVDGDVYRYDGETREVLEYEGHAYVLHNGVIAPVVARDDAAVYVVCTPYMGRAGQTERQFMAMLRARDTGALRAALDACDFPPQNLLAADSAGDCFYLRTGRVPVRDFETRGVHDGKPGVRDSERGVRDSKQGVQDGKRGVLDGNTSATAWKGIRAAAELVQLANPVSGYLQNCNTAPDTVAPDPALSPGHWHRDAFNDEAGRDTSRGRRSVELLSRAYATDVEEVTAWALEDRWMDTPLWQARLADAAAADPARVAGWPGGHRLLLRRLLGFDGHAAPDSVDAMVWLAWRSAAEDPLDALEKVAPAVPDETYGEAHRLAPGVPGRGGALLELEVPLRATYFSGGRAYAGGPCLRIVAFGPYGMRSWSVSMPGQAELYGRGEVKPIMFDPS
;
A
#
# COMPACT_ATOMS: atom_id res chain seq x y z
N MET A 1 -28.79 -16.64 15.09
CA MET A 1 -28.07 -17.56 15.98
C MET A 1 -27.95 -16.86 17.31
N ASP A 2 -28.45 -17.49 18.38
CA ASP A 2 -28.26 -17.03 19.74
C ASP A 2 -26.98 -17.67 20.29
N ASN A 3 -26.15 -16.89 20.98
CA ASN A 3 -24.88 -17.33 21.54
C ASN A 3 -24.61 -16.64 22.89
N SER A 4 -23.52 -17.00 23.56
CA SER A 4 -23.16 -16.48 24.88
C SER A 4 -22.93 -14.96 24.93
N TRP A 5 -22.77 -14.31 23.77
CA TRP A 5 -22.51 -12.88 23.64
C TRP A 5 -23.73 -12.08 23.12
N GLY A 6 -24.86 -12.74 22.88
CA GLY A 6 -26.08 -12.14 22.36
C GLY A 6 -26.60 -12.90 21.13
N SER A 7 -27.11 -12.17 20.14
CA SER A 7 -27.63 -12.77 18.91
C SER A 7 -26.97 -12.15 17.67
N VAL A 8 -26.73 -12.96 16.66
CA VAL A 8 -26.27 -12.53 15.32
C VAL A 8 -27.13 -13.15 14.24
N ARG A 9 -27.47 -12.34 13.23
CA ARG A 9 -28.10 -12.79 11.99
C ARG A 9 -27.12 -12.59 10.85
N ILE A 10 -26.87 -13.66 10.09
CA ILE A 10 -26.06 -13.60 8.87
C ILE A 10 -27.03 -13.51 7.69
N HIS A 11 -26.96 -12.39 6.98
CA HIS A 11 -27.59 -12.22 5.68
C HIS A 11 -26.52 -12.47 4.61
N ARG A 12 -26.89 -13.05 3.46
CA ARG A 12 -25.97 -13.18 2.32
C ARG A 12 -26.57 -12.47 1.13
N ASP A 13 -25.73 -11.73 0.41
CA ASP A 13 -26.10 -11.12 -0.86
C ASP A 13 -26.03 -12.16 -2.02
N PRO A 14 -26.34 -11.78 -3.27
CA PRO A 14 -26.28 -12.71 -4.41
C PRO A 14 -24.89 -13.27 -4.73
N TYR A 15 -23.82 -12.65 -4.25
CA TYR A 15 -22.44 -13.11 -4.41
C TYR A 15 -22.00 -14.01 -3.24
N GLY A 16 -22.82 -14.10 -2.20
CA GLY A 16 -22.54 -14.88 -1.00
C GLY A 16 -21.91 -14.07 0.12
N THR A 17 -21.67 -12.76 -0.05
CA THR A 17 -20.99 -11.93 0.96
C THR A 17 -21.83 -11.85 2.24
N PRO A 18 -21.28 -12.21 3.42
CA PRO A 18 -22.00 -12.16 4.67
C PRO A 18 -22.14 -10.71 5.19
N LEU A 19 -23.38 -10.34 5.48
CA LEU A 19 -23.76 -9.19 6.30
C LEU A 19 -24.19 -9.69 7.67
N LEU A 20 -23.39 -9.33 8.68
CA LEU A 20 -23.57 -9.72 10.06
C LEU A 20 -24.30 -8.60 10.80
N ASP A 21 -25.54 -8.85 11.22
CA ASP A 21 -26.32 -7.94 12.08
C ASP A 21 -26.43 -8.55 13.48
N ALA A 22 -25.66 -8.01 14.42
CA ALA A 22 -25.50 -8.54 15.76
C ALA A 22 -25.83 -7.53 16.87
N THR A 23 -26.17 -8.03 18.05
CA THR A 23 -26.49 -7.20 19.22
C THR A 23 -25.26 -6.63 19.93
N SER A 24 -24.07 -7.20 19.72
CA SER A 24 -22.81 -6.83 20.36
C SER A 24 -21.63 -7.09 19.42
N GLU A 25 -20.47 -6.47 19.67
CA GLU A 25 -19.26 -6.73 18.88
C GLU A 25 -18.81 -8.20 18.93
N PRO A 26 -18.71 -8.87 20.10
CA PRO A 26 -18.32 -10.28 20.13
C PRO A 26 -19.35 -11.19 19.42
N ALA A 27 -20.65 -10.89 19.49
CA ALA A 27 -21.65 -11.64 18.73
C ALA A 27 -21.47 -11.47 17.21
N ALA A 28 -21.08 -10.29 16.75
CA ALA A 28 -20.74 -10.06 15.33
C ALA A 28 -19.53 -10.90 14.92
N TYR A 29 -18.48 -10.93 15.74
CA TYR A 29 -17.28 -11.71 15.47
C TYR A 29 -17.49 -13.23 15.56
N PHE A 30 -18.37 -13.70 16.45
CA PHE A 30 -18.87 -15.08 16.41
C PHE A 30 -19.49 -15.40 15.06
N GLY A 31 -20.37 -14.52 14.56
CA GLY A 31 -20.97 -14.70 13.24
C GLY A 31 -19.91 -14.70 12.12
N LEU A 32 -18.88 -13.86 12.22
CA LEU A 32 -17.82 -13.77 11.21
C LEU A 32 -17.01 -15.06 11.14
N GLY A 33 -16.62 -15.62 12.30
CA GLY A 33 -15.93 -16.90 12.37
C GLY A 33 -16.78 -18.05 11.82
N TYR A 34 -18.07 -18.06 12.15
CA TYR A 34 -19.03 -19.03 11.60
C TYR A 34 -19.17 -18.90 10.08
N ALA A 35 -19.27 -17.67 9.55
CA ALA A 35 -19.41 -17.41 8.11
C ALA A 35 -18.16 -17.84 7.33
N GLN A 36 -16.96 -17.49 7.81
CA GLN A 36 -15.71 -17.92 7.17
C GLN A 36 -15.57 -19.45 7.16
N ALA A 37 -15.92 -20.12 8.27
CA ALA A 37 -15.90 -21.58 8.34
C ALA A 37 -16.95 -22.22 7.41
N GLN A 38 -18.13 -21.60 7.29
CA GLN A 38 -19.19 -22.02 6.37
C GLN A 38 -18.75 -21.92 4.91
N ASP A 39 -18.00 -20.88 4.55
CA ASP A 39 -17.60 -20.63 3.17
C ASP A 39 -16.36 -21.43 2.78
N ASP A 40 -15.33 -21.48 3.64
CA ASP A 40 -14.14 -22.29 3.40
C ASP A 40 -13.41 -22.69 4.70
N LEU A 41 -13.99 -23.67 5.41
CA LEU A 41 -13.35 -24.28 6.58
C LEU A 41 -11.94 -24.80 6.27
N ARG A 42 -11.72 -25.38 5.09
CA ARG A 42 -10.44 -26.02 4.77
C ARG A 42 -9.34 -24.97 4.56
N GLY A 43 -9.64 -23.86 3.89
CA GLY A 43 -8.77 -22.70 3.77
C GLY A 43 -8.43 -22.11 5.13
N VAL A 44 -9.43 -21.84 5.98
CA VAL A 44 -9.24 -21.34 7.35
C VAL A 44 -8.31 -22.25 8.16
N LEU A 45 -8.56 -23.57 8.17
CA LEU A 45 -7.73 -24.51 8.94
C LEU A 45 -6.31 -24.66 8.37
N ASN A 46 -6.12 -24.50 7.05
CA ASN A 46 -4.79 -24.46 6.44
C ASN A 46 -4.01 -23.20 6.85
N GLN A 47 -4.67 -22.04 6.95
CA GLN A 47 -4.05 -20.82 7.49
C GLN A 47 -3.58 -21.05 8.92
N TYR A 48 -4.38 -21.74 9.73
CA TYR A 48 -4.01 -22.05 11.11
C TYR A 48 -2.87 -23.06 11.20
N ARG A 49 -2.82 -24.06 10.32
CA ARG A 49 -1.63 -24.92 10.19
C ARG A 49 -0.41 -24.13 9.75
N LEU A 50 -0.54 -23.19 8.83
CA LEU A 50 0.55 -22.30 8.42
C LEU A 50 1.07 -21.48 9.61
N VAL A 51 0.20 -20.81 10.35
CA VAL A 51 0.57 -20.03 11.56
C VAL A 51 1.33 -20.86 12.57
N ARG A 52 0.94 -22.13 12.75
CA ARG A 52 1.57 -23.09 13.66
C ARG A 52 2.87 -23.70 13.12
N GLY A 53 3.18 -23.50 11.84
CA GLY A 53 4.25 -24.21 11.14
C GLY A 53 3.96 -25.70 11.00
N GLU A 54 2.72 -26.08 10.79
CA GLU A 54 2.26 -27.47 10.70
C GLU A 54 1.61 -27.76 9.34
N LEU A 55 1.86 -26.94 8.30
CA LEU A 55 1.24 -27.07 6.98
C LEU A 55 1.65 -28.37 6.25
N GLY A 56 2.83 -28.91 6.58
CA GLY A 56 3.43 -30.07 5.90
C GLY A 56 4.46 -29.66 4.85
N GLU A 57 4.96 -28.43 4.91
CA GLU A 57 6.00 -27.87 4.05
C GLU A 57 7.23 -27.56 4.90
N PRO A 58 8.23 -28.47 5.05
CA PRO A 58 9.25 -28.38 6.09
C PRO A 58 9.98 -27.03 6.20
N GLU A 59 10.36 -26.43 5.08
CA GLU A 59 11.03 -25.13 5.07
C GLU A 59 10.10 -23.98 5.45
N ARG A 60 8.85 -23.99 4.96
CA ARG A 60 7.83 -22.99 5.28
C ARG A 60 7.45 -23.10 6.76
N ASP A 61 7.25 -24.31 7.24
CA ASP A 61 6.92 -24.66 8.62
C ASP A 61 8.03 -24.24 9.59
N ALA A 62 9.30 -24.53 9.26
CA ALA A 62 10.45 -24.09 10.04
C ALA A 62 10.57 -22.55 10.09
N ASN A 63 10.20 -21.85 9.02
CA ASN A 63 10.19 -20.39 9.02
C ASN A 63 9.12 -19.81 9.96
N GLN A 64 7.92 -20.39 10.02
CA GLN A 64 6.86 -19.90 10.90
C GLN A 64 7.28 -20.01 12.37
N ARG A 65 7.93 -21.12 12.75
CA ARG A 65 8.55 -21.31 14.08
C ARG A 65 9.74 -20.39 14.32
N ARG A 66 10.66 -20.23 13.36
CA ARG A 66 11.80 -19.29 13.46
C ARG A 66 11.33 -17.85 13.73
N TRP A 67 10.23 -17.44 13.13
CA TRP A 67 9.65 -16.11 13.34
C TRP A 67 8.68 -16.04 14.52
N GLN A 68 8.54 -17.14 15.26
CA GLN A 68 7.69 -17.28 16.43
C GLN A 68 6.27 -16.79 16.14
N VAL A 69 5.71 -17.08 14.96
CA VAL A 69 4.45 -16.46 14.51
C VAL A 69 3.32 -16.74 15.50
N LEU A 70 3.18 -18.00 15.93
CA LEU A 70 2.17 -18.39 16.91
C LEU A 70 2.46 -17.83 18.31
N GLU A 71 3.69 -17.92 18.79
CA GLU A 71 4.08 -17.46 20.13
C GLU A 71 3.92 -15.94 20.26
N GLU A 72 4.27 -15.19 19.21
CA GLU A 72 4.04 -13.76 19.11
C GLU A 72 2.55 -13.43 19.08
N ALA A 73 1.75 -14.20 18.37
CA ALA A 73 0.31 -14.06 18.35
C ALA A 73 -0.32 -14.35 19.72
N ARG A 74 0.15 -15.36 20.46
CA ARG A 74 -0.29 -15.69 21.83
C ARG A 74 0.03 -14.55 22.81
N ARG A 75 1.28 -14.08 22.82
CA ARG A 75 1.67 -12.89 23.62
C ARG A 75 0.86 -11.65 23.21
N GLY A 76 0.60 -11.52 21.91
CA GLY A 76 -0.25 -10.49 21.34
C GLY A 76 -1.65 -10.53 21.94
N PHE A 77 -2.33 -11.67 21.85
CA PHE A 77 -3.64 -11.93 22.43
C PHE A 77 -3.68 -11.61 23.93
N ASP A 78 -2.71 -12.10 24.70
CA ASP A 78 -2.63 -11.85 26.14
C ASP A 78 -2.52 -10.35 26.47
N SER A 79 -1.87 -9.56 25.60
CA SER A 79 -1.71 -8.12 25.77
C SER A 79 -2.92 -7.27 25.35
N LEU A 80 -3.94 -7.87 24.71
CA LEU A 80 -5.12 -7.15 24.25
C LEU A 80 -6.02 -6.72 25.43
N PRO A 81 -6.77 -5.61 25.29
CA PRO A 81 -7.83 -5.26 26.23
C PRO A 81 -8.87 -6.38 26.33
N ALA A 82 -9.55 -6.48 27.47
CA ALA A 82 -10.47 -7.59 27.75
C ALA A 82 -11.59 -7.70 26.70
N GLU A 83 -12.12 -6.55 26.27
CA GLU A 83 -13.19 -6.43 25.29
C GLU A 83 -12.76 -6.96 23.92
N LEU A 84 -11.53 -6.67 23.51
CA LEU A 84 -11.00 -7.17 22.24
C LEU A 84 -10.62 -8.65 22.31
N ARG A 85 -10.08 -9.13 23.45
CA ARG A 85 -9.86 -10.58 23.65
C ARG A 85 -11.17 -11.36 23.54
N GLU A 86 -12.25 -10.82 24.09
CA GLU A 86 -13.57 -11.44 24.02
C GLU A 86 -14.06 -11.58 22.57
N CYS A 87 -13.77 -10.59 21.71
CA CYS A 87 -14.06 -10.69 20.27
C CYS A 87 -13.31 -11.85 19.59
N TYR A 88 -12.01 -12.04 19.86
CA TYR A 88 -11.25 -13.17 19.30
C TYR A 88 -11.74 -14.53 19.84
N VAL A 89 -12.11 -14.60 21.12
CA VAL A 89 -12.71 -15.81 21.69
C VAL A 89 -14.03 -16.13 21.00
N ALA A 90 -14.88 -15.11 20.79
CA ALA A 90 -16.15 -15.27 20.09
C ALA A 90 -15.95 -15.70 18.63
N PHE A 91 -14.98 -15.10 17.92
CA PHE A 91 -14.61 -15.48 16.55
C PHE A 91 -14.24 -16.96 16.45
N MET A 92 -13.34 -17.44 17.32
CA MET A 92 -12.96 -18.85 17.33
C MET A 92 -14.13 -19.77 17.72
N ALA A 93 -15.00 -19.34 18.63
CA ALA A 93 -16.20 -20.09 18.98
C ALA A 93 -17.19 -20.19 17.80
N GLY A 94 -17.25 -19.20 16.91
CA GLY A 94 -18.02 -19.25 15.68
C GLY A 94 -17.53 -20.34 14.72
N ILE A 95 -16.21 -20.43 14.53
CA ILE A 95 -15.58 -21.50 13.74
C ILE A 95 -15.87 -22.88 14.36
N ALA A 96 -15.69 -22.99 15.68
CA ALA A 96 -15.95 -24.23 16.41
C ALA A 96 -17.42 -24.67 16.29
N ALA A 97 -18.37 -23.72 16.40
CA ALA A 97 -19.79 -24.01 16.26
C ALA A 97 -20.13 -24.59 14.87
N TRP A 98 -19.55 -24.04 13.79
CA TRP A 98 -19.73 -24.62 12.46
C TRP A 98 -19.17 -26.04 12.36
N MET A 99 -17.98 -26.27 12.92
CA MET A 99 -17.32 -27.59 12.96
C MET A 99 -18.15 -28.63 13.74
N ASP A 100 -18.73 -28.23 14.87
CA ASP A 100 -19.58 -29.10 15.70
C ASP A 100 -20.91 -29.45 15.01
N GLU A 101 -21.48 -28.51 14.25
CA GLU A 101 -22.69 -28.74 13.44
C GLU A 101 -22.41 -29.60 12.20
N HIS A 102 -21.18 -29.57 11.67
CA HIS A 102 -20.78 -30.23 10.42
C HIS A 102 -19.55 -31.16 10.62
N PRO A 103 -19.60 -32.15 11.53
CA PRO A 103 -18.44 -32.97 11.87
C PRO A 103 -17.92 -33.81 10.69
N ALA A 104 -18.76 -34.07 9.68
CA ALA A 104 -18.37 -34.76 8.45
C ALA A 104 -17.47 -33.92 7.53
N ASP A 105 -17.56 -32.59 7.63
CA ASP A 105 -16.79 -31.63 6.84
C ASP A 105 -15.47 -31.24 7.54
N VAL A 106 -15.31 -31.60 8.82
CA VAL A 106 -14.09 -31.36 9.59
C VAL A 106 -12.98 -32.33 9.17
N PRO A 107 -11.86 -31.85 8.61
CA PRO A 107 -10.75 -32.72 8.25
C PRO A 107 -10.09 -33.34 9.48
N ALA A 108 -9.69 -34.62 9.40
CA ALA A 108 -9.01 -35.31 10.50
C ALA A 108 -7.69 -34.65 10.95
N TRP A 109 -7.09 -33.81 10.09
CA TRP A 109 -5.87 -33.07 10.37
C TRP A 109 -6.11 -31.68 10.99
N ALA A 110 -7.37 -31.29 11.24
CA ALA A 110 -7.72 -29.98 11.77
C ALA A 110 -6.87 -29.64 13.01
N PRO A 111 -6.14 -28.51 13.01
CA PRO A 111 -5.36 -28.12 14.17
C PRO A 111 -6.29 -27.74 15.34
N PRO A 112 -5.80 -27.82 16.60
CA PRO A 112 -6.56 -27.29 17.73
C PRO A 112 -6.77 -25.78 17.56
N LEU A 113 -8.01 -25.35 17.80
CA LEU A 113 -8.40 -23.95 17.72
C LEU A 113 -7.95 -23.18 18.98
N GLU A 114 -7.37 -22.00 18.80
CA GLU A 114 -7.06 -21.06 19.88
C GLU A 114 -7.22 -19.59 19.42
N PRO A 115 -7.62 -18.66 20.30
CA PRO A 115 -7.90 -17.25 19.95
C PRO A 115 -6.72 -16.46 19.36
N ALA A 116 -5.49 -16.96 19.49
CA ALA A 116 -4.31 -16.34 18.92
C ALA A 116 -4.14 -16.60 17.42
N LEU A 117 -4.75 -17.67 16.87
CA LEU A 117 -4.53 -18.05 15.46
C LEU A 117 -4.89 -16.95 14.45
N PRO A 118 -6.02 -16.21 14.58
CA PRO A 118 -6.35 -15.14 13.65
C PRO A 118 -5.37 -13.96 13.66
N ILE A 119 -4.73 -13.69 14.81
CA ILE A 119 -3.63 -12.70 14.93
C ILE A 119 -2.40 -13.20 14.17
N GLY A 120 -2.12 -14.50 14.27
CA GLY A 120 -1.07 -15.17 13.53
C GLY A 120 -1.24 -15.02 12.01
N VAL A 121 -2.47 -15.13 11.49
CA VAL A 121 -2.75 -14.98 10.05
C VAL A 121 -2.33 -13.60 9.55
N ASN A 122 -2.80 -12.53 10.20
CA ASN A 122 -2.40 -11.16 9.88
C ASN A 122 -0.89 -10.98 9.97
N ARG A 123 -0.26 -11.52 11.02
CA ARG A 123 1.19 -11.46 11.21
C ARG A 123 1.95 -12.17 10.10
N THR A 124 1.55 -13.38 9.70
CA THR A 124 2.23 -14.17 8.65
C THR A 124 2.33 -13.36 7.36
N VAL A 125 1.22 -12.73 6.97
CA VAL A 125 1.16 -11.93 5.74
C VAL A 125 1.97 -10.65 5.89
N MET A 126 1.75 -9.90 6.97
CA MET A 126 2.41 -8.60 7.17
C MET A 126 3.92 -8.68 7.40
N LEU A 127 4.39 -9.77 8.01
CA LEU A 127 5.81 -9.99 8.27
C LEU A 127 6.64 -9.96 6.99
N TYR A 128 6.11 -10.43 5.86
CA TYR A 128 6.80 -10.41 4.58
C TYR A 128 7.27 -9.00 4.20
N TRP A 129 6.36 -8.02 4.18
CA TRP A 129 6.71 -6.62 3.86
C TRP A 129 7.54 -5.96 4.94
N VAL A 130 7.43 -6.43 6.18
CA VAL A 130 8.25 -5.92 7.29
C VAL A 130 9.72 -6.26 7.13
N ILE A 131 10.06 -7.45 6.58
CA ILE A 131 11.45 -7.95 6.56
C ILE A 131 12.13 -7.87 5.20
N VAL A 132 11.39 -7.50 4.14
CA VAL A 132 11.86 -7.57 2.75
C VAL A 132 13.18 -6.82 2.53
N ASP A 133 13.33 -5.62 3.09
CA ASP A 133 14.55 -4.82 2.96
C ASP A 133 15.78 -5.52 3.57
N ALA A 134 15.62 -6.17 4.73
CA ALA A 134 16.69 -6.89 5.39
C ALA A 134 17.07 -8.18 4.64
N ILE A 135 16.08 -8.91 4.13
CA ILE A 135 16.30 -10.10 3.31
C ILE A 135 17.01 -9.74 2.00
N THR A 136 16.61 -8.66 1.34
CA THR A 136 17.27 -8.15 0.13
C THR A 136 18.72 -7.74 0.41
N ALA A 137 19.00 -7.08 1.55
CA ALA A 137 20.36 -6.74 1.95
C ALA A 137 21.25 -7.98 2.17
N LEU A 138 20.72 -9.05 2.77
CA LEU A 138 21.44 -10.31 2.95
C LEU A 138 21.77 -10.98 1.62
N ARG A 139 20.78 -11.09 0.72
CA ARG A 139 20.97 -11.66 -0.62
C ARG A 139 22.01 -10.87 -1.43
N ALA A 140 21.96 -9.54 -1.37
CA ALA A 140 22.94 -8.67 -2.04
C ALA A 140 24.37 -8.83 -1.48
N ALA A 141 24.52 -9.27 -0.22
CA ALA A 141 25.79 -9.61 0.40
C ALA A 141 26.26 -11.06 0.13
N GLY A 142 25.55 -11.81 -0.72
CA GLY A 142 25.87 -13.21 -1.02
C GLY A 142 25.49 -14.19 0.09
N VAL A 143 24.69 -13.75 1.07
CA VAL A 143 24.15 -14.61 2.12
C VAL A 143 22.85 -15.22 1.63
N THR A 144 22.69 -16.53 1.81
CA THR A 144 21.42 -17.23 1.56
C THR A 144 20.66 -17.32 2.88
N PRO A 145 19.76 -16.37 3.18
CA PRO A 145 18.94 -16.47 4.38
C PRO A 145 17.96 -17.62 4.24
N ALA A 146 17.76 -18.34 5.33
CA ALA A 146 16.55 -19.09 5.59
C ALA A 146 15.41 -18.08 5.79
N ALA A 147 14.94 -17.54 4.66
CA ALA A 147 13.83 -16.62 4.55
C ALA A 147 12.53 -17.40 4.39
N PRO A 148 11.38 -16.83 4.79
CA PRO A 148 10.08 -17.40 4.45
C PRO A 148 9.99 -17.57 2.94
N ALA A 149 9.76 -18.80 2.47
CA ALA A 149 9.31 -19.00 1.09
C ALA A 149 7.89 -18.42 0.99
N SER A 150 7.76 -17.25 0.36
CA SER A 150 6.46 -16.59 0.19
C SER A 150 5.80 -17.08 -1.09
N GLU A 151 4.46 -17.10 -1.10
CA GLU A 151 3.71 -17.26 -2.35
C GLU A 151 3.96 -16.09 -3.32
N LEU A 152 4.38 -14.93 -2.81
CA LEU A 152 4.84 -13.80 -3.63
C LEU A 152 6.13 -14.14 -4.39
N ASP A 153 7.02 -14.95 -3.81
CA ASP A 153 8.24 -15.41 -4.48
C ASP A 153 7.92 -16.48 -5.55
N ARG A 154 6.74 -17.11 -5.46
CA ARG A 154 6.24 -18.14 -6.39
C ARG A 154 5.27 -17.56 -7.44
N ALA A 155 4.90 -16.28 -7.35
CA ALA A 155 3.92 -15.66 -8.24
C ALA A 155 4.49 -15.47 -9.67
N LEU A 156 3.71 -15.85 -10.67
CA LEU A 156 4.07 -15.69 -12.10
C LEU A 156 4.11 -14.21 -12.51
N VAL A 157 3.31 -13.36 -11.87
CA VAL A 157 3.25 -11.91 -12.08
C VAL A 157 3.60 -11.23 -10.75
N PRO A 158 4.52 -10.26 -10.73
CA PRO A 158 4.84 -9.52 -9.51
C PRO A 158 3.59 -8.90 -8.89
N PRO A 159 3.42 -8.97 -7.57
CA PRO A 159 2.30 -8.32 -6.89
C PRO A 159 2.32 -6.80 -7.14
N GLY A 160 1.14 -6.21 -7.09
CA GLY A 160 0.92 -4.78 -7.28
C GLY A 160 -0.26 -4.31 -6.45
N SER A 161 -0.56 -3.02 -6.49
CA SER A 161 -1.81 -2.48 -5.96
C SER A 161 -2.06 -1.12 -6.61
N ASN A 162 -3.33 -0.74 -6.70
CA ASN A 162 -3.76 0.63 -6.97
C ASN A 162 -4.56 1.15 -5.77
N ALA A 163 -4.38 2.42 -5.45
CA ALA A 163 -5.29 3.13 -4.56
C ALA A 163 -5.45 4.57 -5.03
N TRP A 164 -6.69 5.05 -5.12
CA TRP A 164 -7.01 6.40 -5.59
C TRP A 164 -7.98 7.10 -4.63
N VAL A 165 -7.89 8.42 -4.56
CA VAL A 165 -8.89 9.27 -3.89
C VAL A 165 -9.23 10.43 -4.79
N LEU A 166 -10.52 10.73 -4.95
CA LEU A 166 -11.05 11.95 -5.54
C LEU A 166 -11.86 12.71 -4.49
N ARG A 167 -11.54 14.00 -4.33
CA ARG A 167 -12.27 14.90 -3.42
C ARG A 167 -13.60 15.36 -4.04
N PRO A 168 -14.60 15.75 -3.23
CA PRO A 168 -15.93 16.16 -3.67
C PRO A 168 -16.02 17.07 -4.90
N TRP A 169 -15.19 18.09 -4.98
CA TRP A 169 -15.26 19.07 -6.08
C TRP A 169 -14.75 18.53 -7.42
N ARG A 170 -14.16 17.32 -7.45
CA ARG A 170 -13.82 16.60 -8.68
C ARG A 170 -14.94 15.68 -9.15
N THR A 171 -15.94 15.41 -8.32
CA THR A 171 -16.96 14.41 -8.60
C THR A 171 -18.30 15.05 -8.95
N ALA A 172 -19.12 14.35 -9.75
CA ALA A 172 -20.43 14.86 -10.18
C ALA A 172 -21.39 15.06 -9.01
N ALA A 173 -21.36 14.14 -8.04
CA ALA A 173 -22.26 14.12 -6.90
C ALA A 173 -21.81 15.03 -5.75
N GLY A 174 -20.59 15.59 -5.79
CA GLY A 174 -20.03 16.30 -4.65
C GLY A 174 -19.66 15.38 -3.49
N GLU A 175 -19.34 14.11 -3.79
CA GLU A 175 -18.97 13.07 -2.83
C GLU A 175 -17.51 12.67 -2.98
N THR A 176 -16.91 12.16 -1.91
CA THR A 176 -15.57 11.57 -1.96
C THR A 176 -15.64 10.19 -2.61
N ILE A 177 -14.74 9.91 -3.57
CA ILE A 177 -14.57 8.57 -4.13
C ILE A 177 -13.21 8.03 -3.71
N LEU A 178 -13.18 6.81 -3.17
CA LEU A 178 -11.94 6.07 -2.87
C LEU A 178 -11.95 4.73 -3.61
N VAL A 179 -10.82 4.39 -4.24
CA VAL A 179 -10.59 3.10 -4.87
C VAL A 179 -9.50 2.36 -4.08
N SER A 180 -9.77 1.11 -3.73
CA SER A 180 -8.81 0.18 -3.15
C SER A 180 -8.77 -1.08 -4.01
N ASP A 181 -7.63 -1.34 -4.64
CA ASP A 181 -7.48 -2.39 -5.65
C ASP A 181 -6.14 -3.13 -5.45
N PRO A 182 -6.05 -4.04 -4.46
CA PRO A 182 -4.84 -4.82 -4.19
C PRO A 182 -4.64 -5.94 -5.21
N HIS A 183 -3.42 -6.11 -5.73
CA HIS A 183 -3.05 -7.21 -6.65
C HIS A 183 -2.13 -8.21 -5.93
N LEU A 184 -2.77 -9.13 -5.21
CA LEU A 184 -2.12 -10.20 -4.47
C LEU A 184 -2.39 -11.57 -5.13
N PRO A 185 -1.65 -12.63 -4.77
CA PRO A 185 -1.97 -13.99 -5.22
C PRO A 185 -3.43 -14.37 -4.89
N PHE A 186 -4.09 -15.07 -5.80
CA PHE A 186 -5.51 -15.46 -5.65
C PHE A 186 -5.77 -16.53 -4.58
N GLY A 187 -4.75 -17.12 -3.97
CA GLY A 187 -4.93 -18.16 -2.97
C GLY A 187 -3.75 -18.28 -2.02
N GLY A 188 -3.83 -19.22 -1.10
CA GLY A 188 -2.83 -19.41 -0.05
C GLY A 188 -2.95 -18.34 1.04
N ALA A 189 -1.85 -17.90 1.62
CA ALA A 189 -1.82 -16.90 2.70
C ALA A 189 -2.46 -15.55 2.33
N PHE A 190 -2.62 -15.25 1.04
CA PHE A 190 -3.20 -13.99 0.53
C PHE A 190 -4.67 -14.09 0.13
N GLU A 191 -5.31 -15.24 0.35
CA GLU A 191 -6.73 -15.40 0.07
C GLU A 191 -7.57 -14.40 0.89
N MET A 192 -8.37 -13.60 0.20
CA MET A 192 -9.15 -12.50 0.80
C MET A 192 -10.61 -12.92 1.02
N TYR A 193 -11.21 -12.38 2.07
CA TYR A 193 -12.59 -12.60 2.48
C TYR A 193 -13.28 -11.27 2.71
N GLU A 194 -14.41 -11.05 2.04
CA GLU A 194 -15.24 -9.86 2.20
C GLU A 194 -16.34 -10.11 3.22
N ALA A 195 -16.58 -9.17 4.13
CA ALA A 195 -17.71 -9.21 5.04
C ALA A 195 -18.16 -7.81 5.46
N VAL A 196 -19.46 -7.67 5.73
CA VAL A 196 -20.02 -6.50 6.41
C VAL A 196 -20.32 -6.87 7.86
N VAL A 197 -19.62 -6.24 8.79
CA VAL A 197 -19.69 -6.52 10.23
C VAL A 197 -20.42 -5.40 10.93
N LYS A 198 -21.58 -5.69 11.54
CA LYS A 198 -22.33 -4.75 12.37
C LYS A 198 -22.67 -5.38 13.73
N GLY A 199 -22.21 -4.76 14.81
CA GLY A 199 -22.51 -5.18 16.17
C GLY A 199 -22.11 -4.15 17.20
N GLY A 200 -23.01 -3.80 18.12
CA GLY A 200 -22.78 -2.67 19.03
C GLY A 200 -22.52 -1.37 18.25
N ASP A 201 -21.40 -0.69 18.56
CA ASP A 201 -20.97 0.54 17.88
C ASP A 201 -20.12 0.30 16.63
N LEU A 202 -19.76 -0.96 16.36
CA LEU A 202 -18.95 -1.37 15.22
C LEU A 202 -19.83 -1.55 13.99
N HIS A 203 -19.42 -0.94 12.88
CA HIS A 203 -20.05 -1.10 11.58
C HIS A 203 -19.02 -0.84 10.48
N TYR A 204 -18.58 -1.88 9.76
CA TYR A 204 -17.65 -1.74 8.65
C TYR A 204 -17.91 -2.80 7.56
N THR A 205 -17.48 -2.49 6.34
CA THR A 205 -17.25 -3.48 5.28
C THR A 205 -15.74 -3.65 5.16
N GLY A 206 -15.27 -4.89 5.18
CA GLY A 206 -13.85 -5.19 5.22
C GLY A 206 -13.45 -6.31 4.29
N PHE A 207 -12.23 -6.20 3.78
CA PHE A 207 -11.54 -7.21 2.97
C PHE A 207 -10.34 -7.70 3.79
N GLY A 208 -10.50 -8.86 4.43
CA GLY A 208 -9.52 -9.47 5.34
C GLY A 208 -8.88 -10.72 4.76
N PHE A 209 -7.76 -11.18 5.30
CA PHE A 209 -7.26 -12.51 4.96
C PHE A 209 -8.19 -13.59 5.52
N LEU A 210 -8.42 -14.66 4.75
CA LEU A 210 -9.19 -15.80 5.22
C LEU A 210 -8.59 -16.34 6.53
N GLY A 211 -9.40 -16.56 7.55
CA GLY A 211 -8.97 -16.98 8.89
C GLY A 211 -8.52 -15.85 9.81
N ALA A 212 -8.36 -14.61 9.32
CA ALA A 212 -8.13 -13.42 10.16
C ALA A 212 -9.46 -12.80 10.63
N MET A 213 -9.43 -12.17 11.80
CA MET A 213 -10.60 -11.48 12.39
C MET A 213 -10.70 -10.03 11.94
N LEU A 214 -9.58 -9.29 11.95
CA LEU A 214 -9.53 -7.87 11.62
C LEU A 214 -8.95 -7.68 10.22
N PRO A 215 -9.68 -7.03 9.29
CA PRO A 215 -9.21 -6.79 7.93
C PRO A 215 -8.24 -5.60 7.85
N PRO A 216 -7.17 -5.67 7.04
CA PRO A 216 -6.29 -4.53 6.79
C PRO A 216 -6.90 -3.49 5.85
N LEU A 217 -7.85 -3.88 5.01
CA LEU A 217 -8.57 -3.03 4.06
C LEU A 217 -10.03 -2.95 4.49
N ALA A 218 -10.55 -1.73 4.69
CA ALA A 218 -11.94 -1.56 5.06
C ALA A 218 -12.43 -0.15 4.76
N HIS A 219 -13.75 -0.03 4.82
CA HIS A 219 -14.41 1.25 5.03
C HIS A 219 -15.52 1.08 6.07
N ASN A 220 -15.86 2.17 6.73
CA ASN A 220 -17.06 2.25 7.54
C ASN A 220 -17.97 3.35 6.99
N ARG A 221 -18.98 3.77 7.77
CA ARG A 221 -19.91 4.82 7.36
C ARG A 221 -19.22 6.16 7.10
N ASP A 222 -18.14 6.42 7.82
CA ASP A 222 -17.58 7.76 7.95
C ASP A 222 -16.23 7.90 7.22
N VAL A 223 -15.42 6.84 7.16
CA VAL A 223 -14.07 6.83 6.56
C VAL A 223 -13.77 5.54 5.79
N ALA A 224 -12.96 5.65 4.73
CA ALA A 224 -12.43 4.55 3.93
C ALA A 224 -10.91 4.67 3.79
N TRP A 225 -10.21 3.54 3.59
CA TRP A 225 -8.80 3.53 3.21
C TRP A 225 -8.44 2.38 2.27
N GLY A 226 -7.42 2.63 1.45
CA GLY A 226 -6.77 1.66 0.58
C GLY A 226 -5.27 1.61 0.86
N LEU A 227 -4.64 0.48 0.52
CA LEU A 227 -3.22 0.26 0.73
C LEU A 227 -2.51 -0.10 -0.57
N THR A 228 -1.27 0.36 -0.71
CA THR A 228 -0.36 -0.16 -1.73
C THR A 228 1.02 -0.48 -1.15
N THR A 229 1.69 -1.47 -1.74
CA THR A 229 3.06 -1.83 -1.35
C THR A 229 4.05 -0.71 -1.67
N GLY A 230 5.02 -0.52 -0.77
CA GLY A 230 6.12 0.45 -0.90
C GLY A 230 6.23 1.32 0.35
N GLY A 231 6.47 0.71 1.51
CA GLY A 231 6.53 1.39 2.81
C GLY A 231 7.93 1.84 3.22
N PRO A 232 8.06 2.57 4.35
CA PRO A 232 9.35 3.03 4.85
C PRO A 232 10.24 1.86 5.31
N ARG A 233 11.53 2.15 5.54
CA ARG A 233 12.54 1.14 5.92
C ARG A 233 12.41 0.77 7.39
N VAL A 234 11.77 -0.37 7.67
CA VAL A 234 11.48 -0.80 9.05
C VAL A 234 12.38 -1.91 9.58
N SER A 235 13.12 -2.65 8.73
CA SER A 235 14.01 -3.73 9.17
C SER A 235 15.46 -3.53 8.78
N ASP A 236 16.35 -4.19 9.50
CA ASP A 236 17.79 -4.24 9.25
C ASP A 236 18.30 -5.68 9.34
N ALA A 237 19.31 -6.01 8.53
CA ALA A 237 20.08 -7.23 8.67
C ALA A 237 21.42 -6.93 9.35
N TYR A 238 21.83 -7.80 10.28
CA TYR A 238 23.10 -7.69 10.99
C TYR A 238 23.92 -8.97 10.85
N ARG A 239 25.23 -8.82 10.70
CA ARG A 239 26.23 -9.87 10.85
C ARG A 239 26.84 -9.75 12.23
N ILE A 240 26.83 -10.84 12.99
CA ILE A 240 27.38 -10.89 14.34
C ILE A 240 28.44 -11.98 14.35
N GLU A 241 29.68 -11.60 14.64
CA GLU A 241 30.78 -12.54 14.83
C GLU A 241 30.56 -13.35 16.10
N VAL A 242 30.70 -14.67 16.00
CA VAL A 242 30.47 -15.64 17.07
C VAL A 242 31.68 -16.55 17.25
N ASP A 243 31.87 -17.01 18.49
CA ASP A 243 32.73 -18.15 18.84
C ASP A 243 31.83 -19.21 19.49
N GLY A 244 31.46 -20.23 18.74
CA GLY A 244 30.37 -21.14 19.11
C GLY A 244 29.05 -20.38 19.25
N ASP A 245 28.41 -20.49 20.41
CA ASP A 245 27.15 -19.82 20.74
C ASP A 245 27.34 -18.55 21.58
N VAL A 246 28.53 -17.96 21.53
CA VAL A 246 28.89 -16.75 22.27
C VAL A 246 29.36 -15.67 21.31
N TYR A 247 29.02 -14.41 21.58
CA TYR A 247 29.51 -13.25 20.84
C TYR A 247 29.89 -12.10 21.76
N ARG A 248 30.68 -11.15 21.24
CA ARG A 248 30.99 -9.89 21.93
C ARG A 248 30.13 -8.77 21.39
N TYR A 249 29.51 -8.00 22.28
CA TYR A 249 28.77 -6.78 21.96
C TYR A 249 29.32 -5.62 22.79
N ASP A 250 29.95 -4.63 22.14
CA ASP A 250 30.67 -3.53 22.82
C ASP A 250 31.64 -4.02 23.92
N GLY A 251 32.27 -5.18 23.69
CA GLY A 251 33.21 -5.80 24.62
C GLY A 251 32.56 -6.63 25.74
N GLU A 252 31.24 -6.65 25.85
CA GLU A 252 30.50 -7.56 26.74
C GLU A 252 30.25 -8.90 26.06
N THR A 253 30.41 -9.99 26.81
CA THR A 253 30.09 -11.34 26.33
C THR A 253 28.58 -11.58 26.42
N ARG A 254 27.98 -12.06 25.33
CA ARG A 254 26.56 -12.42 25.22
C ARG A 254 26.40 -13.77 24.53
N GLU A 255 25.26 -14.40 24.74
CA GLU A 255 24.95 -15.73 24.21
C GLU A 255 23.93 -15.67 23.07
N VAL A 256 24.10 -16.55 22.08
CA VAL A 256 23.09 -16.89 21.10
C VAL A 256 22.05 -17.76 21.81
N LEU A 257 20.80 -17.32 21.81
CA LEU A 257 19.70 -18.01 22.47
C LEU A 257 19.16 -19.11 21.56
N GLU A 258 18.68 -20.21 22.13
CA GLU A 258 17.99 -21.27 21.40
C GLU A 258 16.55 -21.43 21.89
N TYR A 259 15.60 -21.51 20.95
CA TYR A 259 14.21 -21.85 21.23
C TYR A 259 13.64 -22.69 20.09
N GLU A 260 13.06 -23.85 20.41
CA GLU A 260 12.49 -24.81 19.44
C GLU A 260 13.43 -25.15 18.26
N GLY A 261 14.72 -25.32 18.52
CA GLY A 261 15.72 -25.64 17.50
C GLY A 261 16.05 -24.48 16.56
N HIS A 262 15.68 -23.25 16.93
CA HIS A 262 16.03 -22.03 16.21
C HIS A 262 16.88 -21.11 17.09
N ALA A 263 17.89 -20.49 16.47
CA ALA A 263 18.81 -19.58 17.14
C ALA A 263 18.31 -18.12 17.06
N TYR A 264 18.56 -17.35 18.12
CA TYR A 264 18.15 -15.96 18.26
C TYR A 264 19.22 -15.11 18.93
N VAL A 265 19.18 -13.81 18.69
CA VAL A 265 20.04 -12.82 19.36
C VAL A 265 19.17 -11.71 19.90
N LEU A 266 19.46 -11.23 21.11
CA LEU A 266 18.92 -9.97 21.61
C LEU A 266 19.70 -8.80 20.99
N HIS A 267 19.11 -8.12 20.01
CA HIS A 267 19.68 -6.96 19.34
C HIS A 267 18.61 -5.89 19.10
N ASN A 268 18.94 -4.60 19.20
CA ASN A 268 17.97 -3.49 19.14
C ASN A 268 16.77 -3.63 20.10
N GLY A 269 16.95 -4.33 21.22
CA GLY A 269 15.86 -4.61 22.18
C GLY A 269 14.81 -5.60 21.68
N VAL A 270 15.08 -6.32 20.59
CA VAL A 270 14.20 -7.37 20.05
C VAL A 270 14.91 -8.73 20.05
N ILE A 271 14.13 -9.81 20.17
CA ILE A 271 14.61 -11.18 19.96
C ILE A 271 14.62 -11.40 18.46
N ALA A 272 15.79 -11.20 17.84
CA ALA A 272 15.97 -11.29 16.40
C ALA A 272 16.33 -12.72 15.99
N PRO A 273 15.60 -13.34 15.04
CA PRO A 273 15.94 -14.68 14.57
C PRO A 273 17.25 -14.67 13.78
N VAL A 274 18.05 -15.70 14.00
CA VAL A 274 19.17 -16.06 13.12
C VAL A 274 18.58 -16.70 11.86
N VAL A 275 18.82 -16.05 10.72
CA VAL A 275 18.34 -16.50 9.41
C VAL A 275 19.44 -17.14 8.58
N ALA A 276 20.71 -16.93 8.90
CA ALA A 276 21.83 -17.68 8.33
C ALA A 276 22.97 -17.78 9.34
N ARG A 277 23.83 -18.78 9.18
CA ARG A 277 25.00 -19.01 10.03
C ARG A 277 26.14 -19.55 9.19
N ASP A 278 27.35 -19.07 9.43
CA ASP A 278 28.60 -19.67 9.01
C ASP A 278 29.48 -19.96 10.25
N ASP A 279 30.70 -20.46 10.06
CA ASP A 279 31.60 -20.85 11.15
C ASP A 279 32.03 -19.67 12.03
N ALA A 280 32.02 -18.45 11.49
CA ALA A 280 32.55 -17.25 12.16
C ALA A 280 31.46 -16.24 12.56
N ALA A 281 30.25 -16.36 12.00
CA ALA A 281 29.19 -15.39 12.21
C ALA A 281 27.77 -15.97 12.11
N VAL A 282 26.84 -15.29 12.77
CA VAL A 282 25.39 -15.42 12.56
C VAL A 282 24.85 -14.17 11.87
N TYR A 283 23.84 -14.36 11.01
CA TYR A 283 23.13 -13.28 10.35
C TYR A 283 21.71 -13.22 10.90
N VAL A 284 21.32 -12.06 11.40
CA VAL A 284 20.02 -11.84 12.04
C VAL A 284 19.24 -10.77 11.32
N VAL A 285 17.91 -10.90 11.33
CA VAL A 285 17.01 -9.84 10.86
C VAL A 285 16.33 -9.20 12.06
N CYS A 286 16.54 -7.91 12.24
CA CYS A 286 15.88 -7.12 13.26
C CYS A 286 14.70 -6.36 12.67
N THR A 287 13.55 -6.43 13.34
CA THR A 287 12.37 -5.63 13.02
C THR A 287 11.70 -5.10 14.31
N PRO A 288 11.25 -3.83 14.36
CA PRO A 288 10.58 -3.25 15.52
C PRO A 288 9.14 -3.78 15.72
N TYR A 289 8.72 -4.76 14.92
CA TYR A 289 7.44 -5.48 15.02
C TYR A 289 7.54 -6.82 15.77
N MET A 290 8.75 -7.24 16.19
CA MET A 290 8.88 -8.31 17.18
C MET A 290 8.31 -7.84 18.52
N GLY A 291 7.49 -8.68 19.16
CA GLY A 291 6.76 -8.39 20.40
C GLY A 291 5.56 -7.46 20.24
N ARG A 292 5.06 -7.24 19.01
CA ARG A 292 4.02 -6.21 18.74
C ARG A 292 2.74 -6.71 18.07
N ALA A 293 2.51 -8.02 18.01
CA ALA A 293 1.33 -8.59 17.37
C ALA A 293 0.01 -8.01 17.94
N GLY A 294 -0.12 -7.93 19.27
CA GLY A 294 -1.33 -7.37 19.90
C GLY A 294 -1.50 -5.86 19.69
N GLN A 295 -0.39 -5.12 19.60
CA GLN A 295 -0.37 -3.69 19.33
C GLN A 295 -0.90 -3.38 17.93
N THR A 296 -0.50 -4.18 16.94
CA THR A 296 -1.00 -4.09 15.56
C THR A 296 -2.51 -4.35 15.51
N GLU A 297 -3.01 -5.38 16.19
CA GLU A 297 -4.46 -5.68 16.23
C GLU A 297 -5.27 -4.59 16.94
N ARG A 298 -4.73 -4.00 18.02
CA ARG A 298 -5.36 -2.82 18.65
C ARG A 298 -5.48 -1.66 17.67
N GLN A 299 -4.47 -1.45 16.82
CA GLN A 299 -4.51 -0.38 15.84
C GLN A 299 -5.48 -0.66 14.70
N PHE A 300 -5.55 -1.89 14.18
CA PHE A 300 -6.60 -2.28 13.23
C PHE A 300 -7.99 -1.99 13.80
N MET A 301 -8.27 -2.40 15.04
CA MET A 301 -9.56 -2.13 15.69
C MET A 301 -9.83 -0.62 15.85
N ALA A 302 -8.81 0.16 16.21
CA ALA A 302 -8.94 1.62 16.31
C ALA A 302 -9.26 2.27 14.96
N MET A 303 -8.65 1.79 13.87
CA MET A 303 -8.94 2.25 12.51
C MET A 303 -10.37 1.95 12.09
N LEU A 304 -10.87 0.73 12.35
CA LEU A 304 -12.26 0.33 12.05
C LEU A 304 -13.30 1.19 12.78
N ARG A 305 -12.95 1.74 13.94
CA ARG A 305 -13.79 2.62 14.77
C ARG A 305 -13.61 4.12 14.46
N ALA A 306 -12.69 4.50 13.59
CA ALA A 306 -12.46 5.90 13.24
C ALA A 306 -13.72 6.53 12.61
N ARG A 307 -14.04 7.77 12.99
CA ARG A 307 -15.24 8.49 12.57
C ARG A 307 -14.97 9.61 11.56
N ASP A 308 -13.70 9.85 11.26
CA ASP A 308 -13.22 10.82 10.29
C ASP A 308 -11.72 10.56 10.03
N THR A 309 -11.14 11.27 9.07
CA THR A 309 -9.70 11.17 8.77
C THR A 309 -8.81 11.60 9.94
N GLY A 310 -9.27 12.47 10.83
CA GLY A 310 -8.54 12.90 12.03
C GLY A 310 -8.39 11.78 13.06
N ALA A 311 -9.49 11.09 13.38
CA ALA A 311 -9.52 9.92 14.23
C ALA A 311 -8.71 8.76 13.62
N LEU A 312 -8.77 8.59 12.30
CA LEU A 312 -7.96 7.58 11.60
C LEU A 312 -6.46 7.90 11.72
N ARG A 313 -6.05 9.17 11.55
CA ARG A 313 -4.67 9.61 11.78
C ARG A 313 -4.23 9.39 13.23
N ALA A 314 -5.08 9.73 14.19
CA ALA A 314 -4.79 9.49 15.61
C ALA A 314 -4.61 8.00 15.93
N ALA A 315 -5.38 7.12 15.28
CA ALA A 315 -5.16 5.68 15.38
C ALA A 315 -3.79 5.30 14.80
N LEU A 316 -3.39 5.88 13.66
CA LEU A 316 -2.13 5.62 12.97
C LEU A 316 -0.87 6.16 13.70
N ASP A 317 -1.01 7.12 14.62
CA ASP A 317 0.10 7.73 15.38
C ASP A 317 0.93 6.72 16.21
N ALA A 318 0.36 5.56 16.56
CA ALA A 318 1.08 4.49 17.25
C ALA A 318 2.16 3.81 16.37
N CYS A 319 2.12 4.04 15.05
CA CYS A 319 2.98 3.45 14.02
C CYS A 319 2.97 1.92 13.94
N ASP A 320 2.12 1.21 14.69
CA ASP A 320 2.09 -0.26 14.76
C ASP A 320 1.52 -0.95 13.51
N PHE A 321 1.11 -0.17 12.52
CA PHE A 321 0.53 -0.61 11.27
C PHE A 321 1.69 -0.91 10.33
N PRO A 322 1.72 -2.10 9.70
CA PRO A 322 2.83 -2.52 8.84
C PRO A 322 3.21 -1.49 7.77
N PRO A 323 4.46 -1.56 7.24
CA PRO A 323 4.96 -0.59 6.28
C PRO A 323 4.18 -0.65 4.95
N GLN A 324 3.32 0.33 4.71
CA GLN A 324 2.50 0.43 3.50
C GLN A 324 2.35 1.91 3.10
N ASN A 325 1.91 2.15 1.86
CA ASN A 325 1.30 3.40 1.48
C ASN A 325 -0.19 3.32 1.84
N LEU A 326 -0.68 4.21 2.71
CA LEU A 326 -2.09 4.30 3.08
C LEU A 326 -2.68 5.58 2.47
N LEU A 327 -3.75 5.42 1.69
CA LEU A 327 -4.57 6.51 1.19
C LEU A 327 -5.94 6.39 1.86
N ALA A 328 -6.41 7.47 2.45
CA ALA A 328 -7.68 7.49 3.17
C ALA A 328 -8.48 8.74 2.86
N ALA A 329 -9.79 8.62 2.97
CA ALA A 329 -10.71 9.73 2.80
C ALA A 329 -11.98 9.52 3.61
N ASP A 330 -12.62 10.62 4.01
CA ASP A 330 -13.88 10.59 4.75
C ASP A 330 -15.05 11.19 3.95
N SER A 331 -16.24 10.95 4.50
CA SER A 331 -17.51 11.45 3.98
C SER A 331 -17.64 12.99 3.99
N ALA A 332 -16.76 13.71 4.69
CA ALA A 332 -16.75 15.18 4.71
C ALA A 332 -15.91 15.79 3.58
N GLY A 333 -15.15 14.97 2.83
CA GLY A 333 -14.29 15.44 1.74
C GLY A 333 -12.84 15.66 2.14
N ASP A 334 -12.48 15.32 3.37
CA ASP A 334 -11.09 15.32 3.82
C ASP A 334 -10.41 14.01 3.40
N CYS A 335 -9.13 14.11 3.01
CA CYS A 335 -8.32 12.96 2.63
C CYS A 335 -6.86 13.14 3.02
N PHE A 336 -6.16 12.03 3.16
CA PHE A 336 -4.73 12.03 3.36
C PHE A 336 -4.04 10.79 2.80
N TYR A 337 -2.76 10.96 2.54
CA TYR A 337 -1.77 9.94 2.28
C TYR A 337 -0.81 9.86 3.46
N LEU A 338 -0.41 8.63 3.85
CA LEU A 338 0.61 8.36 4.85
C LEU A 338 1.42 7.11 4.46
N ARG A 339 2.75 7.19 4.45
CA ARG A 339 3.62 5.99 4.50
C ARG A 339 3.67 5.48 5.93
N THR A 340 2.83 4.50 6.24
CA THR A 340 2.72 3.93 7.58
C THR A 340 3.96 3.12 7.94
N GLY A 341 4.27 3.01 9.23
CA GLY A 341 5.22 2.01 9.73
C GLY A 341 6.08 2.47 10.91
N ARG A 342 6.56 1.51 11.73
CA ARG A 342 7.59 1.73 12.76
C ARG A 342 8.97 1.88 12.13
N VAL A 343 9.39 3.11 11.84
CA VAL A 343 10.70 3.39 11.24
C VAL A 343 11.76 3.63 12.34
N PRO A 344 12.79 2.78 12.46
CA PRO A 344 13.87 3.03 13.40
C PRO A 344 14.66 4.31 13.10
N VAL A 345 15.06 5.02 14.15
CA VAL A 345 16.02 6.13 14.06
C VAL A 345 17.44 5.56 13.97
N ARG A 346 18.15 5.94 12.90
CA ARG A 346 19.52 5.50 12.61
C ARG A 346 20.40 6.75 12.51
N ASP A 347 21.40 6.85 13.37
CA ASP A 347 22.40 7.93 13.40
C ASP A 347 23.69 7.56 12.63
N PHE A 348 23.71 6.36 12.04
CA PHE A 348 24.80 5.85 11.23
C PHE A 348 24.49 5.93 9.73
N GLU A 349 25.54 6.08 8.92
CA GLU A 349 25.50 5.84 7.49
C GLU A 349 25.29 4.33 7.24
N THR A 350 24.28 3.96 6.45
CA THR A 350 24.07 2.57 6.01
C THR A 350 25.11 2.19 4.96
N ARG A 351 26.40 2.16 5.32
CA ARG A 351 27.46 1.60 4.47
C ARG A 351 27.71 0.17 4.94
N GLY A 352 27.43 -0.80 4.07
CA GLY A 352 27.58 -2.22 4.38
C GLY A 352 29.01 -2.59 4.79
N VAL A 353 29.14 -3.64 5.58
CA VAL A 353 30.43 -4.29 5.84
C VAL A 353 30.83 -5.06 4.57
N HIS A 354 31.66 -4.46 3.71
CA HIS A 354 32.40 -5.21 2.71
C HIS A 354 33.79 -5.55 3.28
N ASP A 355 33.98 -6.82 3.56
CA ASP A 355 35.25 -7.52 3.49
C ASP A 355 36.38 -6.87 4.32
N GLY A 356 36.10 -6.49 5.56
CA GLY A 356 37.13 -6.25 6.60
C GLY A 356 38.23 -5.23 6.26
N LYS A 357 38.03 -4.32 5.31
CA LYS A 357 39.01 -3.27 4.98
C LYS A 357 38.42 -1.87 5.10
N PRO A 358 38.99 -0.97 5.93
CA PRO A 358 38.50 0.39 6.04
C PRO A 358 38.85 1.19 4.78
N GLY A 359 37.82 1.73 4.13
CA GLY A 359 37.90 2.89 3.25
C GLY A 359 38.57 2.70 1.88
N VAL A 360 37.77 2.49 0.84
CA VAL A 360 38.11 2.92 -0.53
C VAL A 360 36.89 3.62 -1.13
N ARG A 361 37.09 4.80 -1.72
CA ARG A 361 36.05 5.54 -2.46
C ARG A 361 35.84 4.83 -3.80
N ASP A 362 34.67 4.23 -4.01
CA ASP A 362 34.26 3.72 -5.32
C ASP A 362 33.67 4.86 -6.15
N SER A 363 34.52 5.61 -6.85
CA SER A 363 34.10 6.42 -8.01
C SER A 363 34.21 5.64 -9.32
N GLU A 364 34.57 4.35 -9.28
CA GLU A 364 34.95 3.61 -10.49
C GLU A 364 34.60 2.12 -10.39
N ARG A 365 33.33 1.76 -10.57
CA ARG A 365 32.89 0.49 -11.18
C ARG A 365 31.37 0.43 -11.27
N GLY A 366 30.87 0.84 -12.43
CA GLY A 366 29.51 0.55 -12.86
C GLY A 366 29.37 -0.94 -13.17
N VAL A 367 28.54 -1.64 -12.39
CA VAL A 367 28.00 -2.96 -12.74
C VAL A 367 26.49 -2.85 -12.54
N ARG A 368 25.75 -2.97 -13.65
CA ARG A 368 24.29 -2.91 -13.73
C ARG A 368 23.74 -4.32 -13.87
N ASP A 369 22.74 -4.64 -13.03
CA ASP A 369 21.52 -5.45 -13.22
C ASP A 369 21.14 -6.12 -11.88
N SER A 370 19.87 -6.31 -11.48
CA SER A 370 18.58 -6.22 -12.16
C SER A 370 17.44 -5.97 -11.13
N LYS A 371 16.29 -5.50 -11.63
CA LYS A 371 14.92 -5.58 -11.08
C LYS A 371 14.74 -5.57 -9.55
N GLN A 372 14.81 -4.39 -8.94
CA GLN A 372 13.98 -3.87 -7.82
C GLN A 372 14.51 -2.47 -7.49
N GLY A 373 13.63 -1.49 -7.30
CA GLY A 373 13.98 -0.06 -7.15
C GLY A 373 14.70 0.25 -5.84
N VAL A 374 15.97 -0.16 -5.73
CA VAL A 374 16.92 0.28 -4.69
C VAL A 374 18.34 0.18 -5.28
N GLN A 375 18.79 1.14 -6.09
CA GLN A 375 20.24 1.37 -6.25
C GLN A 375 20.57 2.83 -6.57
N ASP A 376 20.87 3.59 -5.51
CA ASP A 376 22.16 4.27 -5.46
C ASP A 376 22.63 4.34 -3.98
N GLY A 377 23.66 3.57 -3.64
CA GLY A 377 24.17 3.38 -2.26
C GLY A 377 23.74 2.05 -1.61
N LYS A 378 24.56 0.99 -1.76
CA LYS A 378 24.33 -0.33 -1.18
C LYS A 378 24.07 -0.26 0.34
N ARG A 379 22.80 -0.39 0.73
CA ARG A 379 22.38 -0.70 2.10
C ARG A 379 22.76 -2.15 2.37
N GLY A 380 23.87 -2.35 3.08
CA GLY A 380 24.41 -3.68 3.33
C GLY A 380 24.00 -4.26 4.67
N VAL A 381 24.47 -5.48 4.91
CA VAL A 381 24.44 -6.11 6.22
C VAL A 381 25.28 -5.26 7.20
N LEU A 382 24.69 -4.91 8.33
CA LEU A 382 25.30 -4.07 9.37
C LEU A 382 26.14 -4.92 10.32
N ASP A 383 27.13 -4.30 10.97
CA ASP A 383 27.85 -4.91 12.08
C ASP A 383 26.91 -5.01 13.30
N GLY A 384 26.67 -6.21 13.82
CA GLY A 384 25.82 -6.45 14.99
C GLY A 384 26.58 -6.62 16.31
N ASN A 385 27.91 -6.52 16.32
CA ASN A 385 28.77 -6.62 17.50
C ASN A 385 28.94 -5.28 18.25
N THR A 386 28.27 -4.21 17.83
CA THR A 386 28.40 -2.88 18.44
C THR A 386 27.08 -2.12 18.57
N SER A 387 26.97 -1.24 19.56
CA SER A 387 25.86 -0.27 19.67
C SER A 387 25.96 0.91 18.70
N ALA A 388 27.08 1.08 17.99
CA ALA A 388 27.23 2.13 16.98
C ALA A 388 26.25 1.99 15.81
N THR A 389 25.78 0.78 15.53
CA THR A 389 24.80 0.43 14.49
C THR A 389 23.41 0.11 15.07
N ALA A 390 23.23 0.29 16.37
CA ALA A 390 21.96 0.03 17.05
C ALA A 390 20.98 1.20 16.89
N TRP A 391 19.70 0.88 16.78
CA TRP A 391 18.62 1.87 16.66
C TRP A 391 18.55 2.80 17.87
N LYS A 392 18.22 4.07 17.63
CA LYS A 392 18.12 5.12 18.68
C LYS A 392 16.68 5.46 19.07
N GLY A 393 15.72 4.62 18.65
CA GLY A 393 14.30 4.84 18.86
C GLY A 393 13.49 4.59 17.59
N ILE A 394 12.23 5.02 17.60
CA ILE A 394 11.31 4.93 16.47
C ILE A 394 10.85 6.35 16.12
N ARG A 395 10.82 6.67 14.83
CA ARG A 395 10.30 7.95 14.33
C ARG A 395 8.81 8.07 14.62
N ALA A 396 8.37 9.26 15.00
CA ALA A 396 6.95 9.56 15.16
C ALA A 396 6.23 9.55 13.80
N ALA A 397 4.92 9.29 13.78
CA ALA A 397 4.12 9.32 12.55
C ALA A 397 4.22 10.67 11.81
N ALA A 398 4.38 11.78 12.53
CA ALA A 398 4.60 13.12 11.97
C ALA A 398 5.91 13.26 11.17
N GLU A 399 6.88 12.37 11.37
CA GLU A 399 8.15 12.35 10.63
C GLU A 399 8.10 11.44 9.38
N LEU A 400 6.98 10.76 9.15
CA LEU A 400 6.76 9.90 8.00
C LEU A 400 6.13 10.68 6.83
N VAL A 401 6.42 10.23 5.61
CA VAL A 401 5.91 10.90 4.40
C VAL A 401 4.39 10.92 4.41
N GLN A 402 3.83 12.12 4.31
CA GLN A 402 2.39 12.31 4.37
C GLN A 402 1.95 13.57 3.63
N LEU A 403 0.70 13.57 3.18
CA LEU A 403 0.05 14.71 2.55
C LEU A 403 -1.43 14.69 2.90
N ALA A 404 -2.01 15.84 3.22
CA ALA A 404 -3.44 15.96 3.49
C ALA A 404 -4.05 16.97 2.52
N ASN A 405 -5.25 16.66 2.02
CA ASN A 405 -6.08 17.57 1.25
C ASN A 405 -5.34 18.33 0.14
N PRO A 406 -4.66 17.63 -0.79
CA PRO A 406 -3.87 18.31 -1.81
C PRO A 406 -4.76 19.23 -2.66
N VAL A 407 -4.16 20.32 -3.14
CA VAL A 407 -4.82 21.28 -4.06
C VAL A 407 -5.19 20.59 -5.36
N SER A 408 -4.42 19.57 -5.75
CA SER A 408 -4.75 18.72 -6.89
C SER A 408 -6.10 18.02 -6.72
N GLY A 409 -6.70 17.89 -5.54
CA GLY A 409 -8.00 17.24 -5.39
C GLY A 409 -8.01 15.72 -5.55
N TYR A 410 -6.86 15.11 -5.84
CA TYR A 410 -6.72 13.67 -5.92
C TYR A 410 -5.43 13.19 -5.25
N LEU A 411 -5.46 11.95 -4.79
CA LEU A 411 -4.29 11.17 -4.37
C LEU A 411 -4.27 9.89 -5.19
N GLN A 412 -3.08 9.41 -5.57
CA GLN A 412 -2.93 8.13 -6.25
C GLN A 412 -1.69 7.40 -5.75
N ASN A 413 -1.72 6.07 -5.70
CA ASN A 413 -0.49 5.30 -5.68
C ASN A 413 -0.68 4.00 -6.43
N CYS A 414 0.29 3.66 -7.28
CA CYS A 414 0.35 2.41 -8.05
C CYS A 414 1.69 1.69 -7.81
N ASN A 415 2.07 1.59 -6.53
CA ASN A 415 3.40 1.18 -6.06
C ASN A 415 4.51 2.12 -6.54
N THR A 416 4.19 3.39 -6.77
CA THR A 416 5.12 4.43 -7.22
C THR A 416 5.79 5.11 -6.03
N ALA A 417 6.83 5.91 -6.31
CA ALA A 417 7.49 6.70 -5.28
C ALA A 417 6.51 7.67 -4.60
N PRO A 418 6.75 8.00 -3.31
CA PRO A 418 5.82 8.83 -2.54
C PRO A 418 5.64 10.24 -3.11
N ASP A 419 6.63 10.77 -3.82
CA ASP A 419 6.62 12.08 -4.45
C ASP A 419 5.76 12.16 -5.72
N THR A 420 5.22 11.04 -6.20
CA THR A 420 4.31 10.99 -7.37
C THR A 420 2.84 10.87 -6.97
N VAL A 421 2.54 10.82 -5.66
CA VAL A 421 1.17 10.58 -5.15
C VAL A 421 0.21 11.71 -5.49
N ALA A 422 0.72 12.94 -5.51
CA ALA A 422 0.04 14.13 -5.98
C ALA A 422 1.08 15.17 -6.42
N PRO A 423 0.73 16.10 -7.33
CA PRO A 423 1.62 17.20 -7.72
C PRO A 423 1.68 18.26 -6.61
N ASP A 424 2.31 17.91 -5.48
CA ASP A 424 2.42 18.76 -4.29
C ASP A 424 3.87 18.83 -3.78
N PRO A 425 4.45 20.03 -3.62
CA PRO A 425 5.83 20.18 -3.16
C PRO A 425 6.07 19.64 -1.75
N ALA A 426 5.03 19.44 -0.92
CA ALA A 426 5.17 18.83 0.40
C ALA A 426 5.73 17.40 0.32
N LEU A 427 5.52 16.69 -0.79
CA LEU A 427 6.04 15.33 -0.99
C LEU A 427 7.48 15.28 -1.52
N SER A 428 8.12 16.44 -1.75
CA SER A 428 9.49 16.50 -2.26
C SER A 428 10.44 15.61 -1.44
N PRO A 429 11.27 14.76 -2.07
CA PRO A 429 12.12 13.80 -1.34
C PRO A 429 13.02 14.46 -0.28
N GLY A 430 13.50 15.68 -0.54
CA GLY A 430 14.35 16.43 0.39
C GLY A 430 13.68 16.87 1.69
N HIS A 431 12.35 16.83 1.78
CA HIS A 431 11.62 17.16 3.02
C HIS A 431 11.59 16.00 4.03
N TRP A 432 11.84 14.77 3.56
CA TRP A 432 11.62 13.57 4.34
C TRP A 432 12.92 12.84 4.61
N HIS A 433 13.02 12.19 5.76
CA HIS A 433 14.18 11.36 6.05
C HIS A 433 14.26 10.20 5.05
N ARG A 434 15.48 9.83 4.60
CA ARG A 434 15.70 8.77 3.60
C ARG A 434 15.04 7.43 3.94
N ASP A 435 15.00 7.07 5.22
CA ASP A 435 14.35 5.82 5.68
C ASP A 435 12.82 5.93 5.71
N ALA A 436 12.26 7.14 5.84
CA ALA A 436 10.82 7.36 5.76
C ALA A 436 10.37 7.41 4.29
N PHE A 437 11.16 8.07 3.43
CA PHE A 437 10.93 8.13 1.99
C PHE A 437 11.10 6.77 1.33
N ASN A 438 12.20 6.08 1.66
CA ASN A 438 12.52 4.70 1.26
C ASN A 438 12.19 4.33 -0.19
N ASP A 439 12.59 5.19 -1.13
CA ASP A 439 12.29 5.01 -2.54
C ASP A 439 13.24 5.83 -3.43
N GLU A 440 13.22 5.58 -4.73
CA GLU A 440 13.86 6.42 -5.74
C GLU A 440 12.91 7.55 -6.14
N ALA A 441 13.37 8.79 -6.04
CA ALA A 441 12.58 9.98 -6.37
C ALA A 441 12.05 9.92 -7.81
N GLY A 442 10.77 10.22 -7.99
CA GLY A 442 10.11 10.19 -9.30
C GLY A 442 9.93 8.79 -9.89
N ARG A 443 10.23 7.71 -9.16
CA ARG A 443 10.00 6.35 -9.66
C ARG A 443 8.50 6.15 -9.92
N ASP A 444 8.20 5.74 -11.14
CA ASP A 444 6.83 5.51 -11.61
C ASP A 444 6.70 4.14 -12.28
N THR A 445 5.47 3.76 -12.62
CA THR A 445 5.10 2.59 -13.39
C THR A 445 4.18 3.00 -14.55
N SER A 446 3.94 2.13 -15.52
CA SER A 446 2.93 2.39 -16.56
C SER A 446 1.53 2.59 -15.96
N ARG A 447 1.18 1.83 -14.92
CA ARG A 447 -0.07 2.00 -14.14
C ARG A 447 -0.14 3.35 -13.42
N GLY A 448 0.96 3.79 -12.81
CA GLY A 448 1.02 5.08 -12.11
C GLY A 448 0.87 6.26 -13.07
N ARG A 449 1.59 6.24 -14.21
CA ARG A 449 1.41 7.22 -15.29
C ARG A 449 -0.04 7.26 -15.81
N ARG A 450 -0.67 6.10 -16.01
CA ARG A 450 -2.09 6.03 -16.42
C ARG A 450 -3.03 6.62 -15.36
N SER A 451 -2.79 6.30 -14.09
CA SER A 451 -3.58 6.83 -12.97
C SER A 451 -3.49 8.35 -12.89
N VAL A 452 -2.28 8.91 -13.01
CA VAL A 452 -2.07 10.37 -13.04
C VAL A 452 -2.77 10.99 -14.25
N GLU A 453 -2.68 10.39 -15.44
CA GLU A 453 -3.35 10.89 -16.65
C GLU A 453 -4.88 10.99 -16.45
N LEU A 454 -5.50 9.93 -15.90
CA LEU A 454 -6.93 9.86 -15.67
C LEU A 454 -7.37 10.84 -14.57
N LEU A 455 -6.74 10.77 -13.40
CA LEU A 455 -7.15 11.55 -12.23
C LEU A 455 -6.86 13.05 -12.37
N SER A 456 -5.81 13.44 -13.10
CA SER A 456 -5.52 14.86 -13.35
C SER A 456 -6.62 15.52 -14.20
N ARG A 457 -7.27 14.75 -15.09
CA ARG A 457 -8.35 15.20 -15.97
C ARG A 457 -9.75 15.01 -15.39
N ALA A 458 -9.87 14.26 -14.29
CA ALA A 458 -11.15 13.99 -13.62
C ALA A 458 -11.86 15.28 -13.21
N TYR A 459 -13.05 15.52 -13.73
CA TYR A 459 -13.90 16.65 -13.39
C TYR A 459 -15.36 16.26 -13.58
N ALA A 460 -16.18 16.52 -12.56
CA ALA A 460 -17.56 16.01 -12.52
C ALA A 460 -17.63 14.50 -12.82
N THR A 461 -16.65 13.75 -12.29
CA THR A 461 -16.52 12.31 -12.48
C THR A 461 -17.47 11.56 -11.53
N ASP A 462 -18.09 10.49 -12.00
CA ASP A 462 -18.94 9.61 -11.20
C ASP A 462 -18.25 8.27 -10.87
N VAL A 463 -18.89 7.44 -10.04
CA VAL A 463 -18.32 6.17 -9.58
C VAL A 463 -18.22 5.16 -10.73
N GLU A 464 -19.15 5.21 -11.67
CA GLU A 464 -19.18 4.38 -12.87
C GLU A 464 -17.97 4.66 -13.77
N GLU A 465 -17.63 5.93 -13.99
CA GLU A 465 -16.46 6.35 -14.74
C GLU A 465 -15.15 5.90 -14.05
N VAL A 466 -15.04 6.08 -12.74
CA VAL A 466 -13.86 5.63 -11.97
C VAL A 466 -13.72 4.10 -12.00
N THR A 467 -14.85 3.38 -11.95
CA THR A 467 -14.87 1.93 -12.05
C THR A 467 -14.44 1.48 -13.44
N ALA A 468 -14.89 2.15 -14.51
CA ALA A 468 -14.44 1.88 -15.87
C ALA A 468 -12.94 2.11 -16.04
N TRP A 469 -12.37 3.13 -15.39
CA TRP A 469 -10.92 3.37 -15.35
C TRP A 469 -10.15 2.25 -14.64
N ALA A 470 -10.65 1.79 -13.49
CA ALA A 470 -10.02 0.71 -12.73
C ALA A 470 -10.02 -0.63 -13.48
N LEU A 471 -10.99 -0.83 -14.38
CA LEU A 471 -11.16 -2.05 -15.18
C LEU A 471 -10.60 -1.93 -16.61
N GLU A 472 -9.93 -0.82 -16.95
CA GLU A 472 -9.38 -0.60 -18.30
C GLU A 472 -8.27 -1.61 -18.63
N ASP A 473 -8.30 -2.15 -19.85
CA ASP A 473 -7.37 -3.18 -20.35
C ASP A 473 -6.23 -2.61 -21.22
N ARG A 474 -6.06 -1.29 -21.22
CA ARG A 474 -5.12 -0.59 -22.10
C ARG A 474 -3.67 -0.72 -21.64
N TRP A 475 -2.79 -1.05 -22.58
CA TRP A 475 -1.35 -1.11 -22.42
C TRP A 475 -0.72 0.18 -22.94
N MET A 476 -0.49 1.13 -22.02
CA MET A 476 -0.06 2.50 -22.32
C MET A 476 1.23 2.57 -23.15
N ASP A 477 2.18 1.65 -22.95
CA ASP A 477 3.49 1.70 -23.61
C ASP A 477 3.48 1.13 -25.04
N THR A 478 2.33 0.64 -25.52
CA THR A 478 2.20 0.06 -26.87
C THR A 478 2.69 1.01 -27.99
N PRO A 479 2.27 2.29 -28.05
CA PRO A 479 2.72 3.20 -29.11
C PRO A 479 4.24 3.46 -29.09
N LEU A 480 4.85 3.53 -27.89
CA LEU A 480 6.30 3.72 -27.75
C LEU A 480 7.06 2.56 -28.40
N TRP A 481 6.65 1.33 -28.08
CA TRP A 481 7.31 0.14 -28.59
C TRP A 481 7.04 -0.11 -30.07
N GLN A 482 5.84 0.22 -30.57
CA GLN A 482 5.53 0.18 -31.99
C GLN A 482 6.42 1.14 -32.79
N ALA A 483 6.63 2.36 -32.30
CA ALA A 483 7.53 3.31 -32.96
C ALA A 483 8.97 2.76 -33.02
N ARG A 484 9.49 2.24 -31.91
CA ARG A 484 10.84 1.63 -31.86
C ARG A 484 10.98 0.43 -32.79
N LEU A 485 9.96 -0.43 -32.86
CA LEU A 485 9.92 -1.57 -33.77
C LEU A 485 9.87 -1.13 -35.24
N ALA A 486 9.09 -0.10 -35.55
CA ALA A 486 8.98 0.46 -36.89
C ALA A 486 10.31 1.06 -37.34
N ASP A 487 10.97 1.85 -36.49
CA ASP A 487 12.28 2.44 -36.77
C ASP A 487 13.35 1.35 -36.97
N ALA A 488 13.39 0.34 -36.10
CA ALA A 488 14.32 -0.78 -36.23
C ALA A 488 14.10 -1.58 -37.52
N ALA A 489 12.84 -1.78 -37.94
CA ALA A 489 12.51 -2.45 -39.19
C ALA A 489 12.88 -1.60 -40.41
N ALA A 490 12.70 -0.28 -40.33
CA ALA A 490 13.03 0.66 -41.39
C ALA A 490 14.54 0.88 -41.57
N ALA A 491 15.34 0.66 -40.52
CA ALA A 491 16.80 0.80 -40.58
C ALA A 491 17.48 -0.27 -41.45
N ASP A 492 16.88 -1.46 -41.60
CA ASP A 492 17.39 -2.54 -42.45
C ASP A 492 16.25 -3.31 -43.14
N PRO A 493 15.60 -2.69 -44.14
CA PRO A 493 14.44 -3.27 -44.80
C PRO A 493 14.79 -4.53 -45.59
N ALA A 494 16.04 -4.65 -46.05
CA ALA A 494 16.53 -5.84 -46.75
C ALA A 494 16.61 -7.05 -45.81
N ARG A 495 17.09 -6.86 -44.58
CA ARG A 495 17.09 -7.91 -43.56
C ARG A 495 15.68 -8.34 -43.18
N VAL A 496 14.76 -7.38 -42.98
CA VAL A 496 13.35 -7.69 -42.69
C VAL A 496 12.71 -8.44 -43.86
N ALA A 497 12.98 -8.04 -45.10
CA ALA A 497 12.51 -8.74 -46.29
C ALA A 497 13.07 -10.18 -46.38
N GLY A 498 14.29 -10.42 -45.87
CA GLY A 498 14.90 -11.75 -45.80
C GLY A 498 14.35 -12.66 -44.69
N TRP A 499 13.55 -12.15 -43.74
CA TRP A 499 13.04 -12.95 -42.63
C TRP A 499 12.05 -14.06 -43.05
N PRO A 500 11.99 -15.18 -42.31
CA PRO A 500 10.94 -16.18 -42.49
C PRO A 500 9.54 -15.58 -42.36
N GLY A 501 8.56 -16.16 -43.04
CA GLY A 501 7.17 -15.66 -43.07
C GLY A 501 6.57 -15.44 -41.67
N GLY A 502 6.83 -16.34 -40.72
CA GLY A 502 6.37 -16.21 -39.33
C GLY A 502 6.93 -14.98 -38.60
N HIS A 503 8.19 -14.61 -38.84
CA HIS A 503 8.81 -13.42 -38.21
C HIS A 503 8.23 -12.12 -38.78
N ARG A 504 7.96 -12.10 -40.09
CA ARG A 504 7.28 -10.95 -40.73
C ARG A 504 5.82 -10.84 -40.29
N LEU A 505 5.14 -11.97 -40.03
CA LEU A 505 3.80 -11.99 -39.47
C LEU A 505 3.80 -11.46 -38.02
N LEU A 506 4.76 -11.90 -37.19
CA LEU A 506 4.96 -11.40 -35.84
C LEU A 506 5.14 -9.88 -35.83
N LEU A 507 6.08 -9.34 -36.62
CA LEU A 507 6.30 -7.90 -36.73
C LEU A 507 5.02 -7.16 -37.15
N ARG A 508 4.27 -7.68 -38.12
CA ARG A 508 2.99 -7.07 -38.54
C ARG A 508 1.95 -7.05 -37.42
N ARG A 509 1.84 -8.11 -36.63
CA ARG A 509 0.92 -8.18 -35.49
C ARG A 509 1.32 -7.23 -34.37
N LEU A 510 2.61 -7.15 -34.04
CA LEU A 510 3.10 -6.19 -33.04
C LEU A 510 2.83 -4.74 -33.48
N LEU A 511 3.11 -4.39 -34.74
CA LEU A 511 2.83 -3.05 -35.27
C LEU A 511 1.32 -2.76 -35.45
N GLY A 512 0.49 -3.80 -35.49
CA GLY A 512 -0.96 -3.69 -35.66
C GLY A 512 -1.76 -3.83 -34.36
N PHE A 513 -1.11 -4.15 -33.24
CA PHE A 513 -1.75 -4.27 -31.95
C PHE A 513 -2.38 -2.94 -31.54
N ASP A 514 -3.65 -2.95 -31.16
CA ASP A 514 -4.40 -1.74 -30.77
C ASP A 514 -4.04 -1.24 -29.36
N GLY A 515 -3.28 -2.03 -28.60
CA GLY A 515 -2.88 -1.70 -27.25
C GLY A 515 -3.90 -2.11 -26.20
N HIS A 516 -4.89 -2.95 -26.52
CA HIS A 516 -5.91 -3.40 -25.57
C HIS A 516 -5.83 -4.92 -25.33
N ALA A 517 -5.79 -5.30 -24.05
CA ALA A 517 -5.82 -6.69 -23.61
C ALA A 517 -7.24 -7.23 -23.49
N ALA A 518 -8.07 -6.95 -24.49
CA ALA A 518 -9.46 -7.41 -24.53
C ALA A 518 -9.52 -8.95 -24.58
N PRO A 519 -10.59 -9.58 -24.06
CA PRO A 519 -10.70 -11.04 -24.00
C PRO A 519 -10.57 -11.76 -25.36
N ASP A 520 -10.85 -11.08 -26.47
CA ASP A 520 -10.75 -11.59 -27.84
C ASP A 520 -9.47 -11.15 -28.58
N SER A 521 -8.58 -10.41 -27.92
CA SER A 521 -7.34 -9.91 -28.51
C SER A 521 -6.25 -10.98 -28.60
N VAL A 522 -6.13 -11.60 -29.78
CA VAL A 522 -5.01 -12.51 -30.08
C VAL A 522 -3.67 -11.76 -30.08
N ASP A 523 -3.68 -10.49 -30.49
CA ASP A 523 -2.46 -9.69 -30.60
C ASP A 523 -1.92 -9.26 -29.23
N ALA A 524 -2.76 -9.14 -28.20
CA ALA A 524 -2.31 -8.95 -26.82
C ALA A 524 -1.43 -10.11 -26.33
N MET A 525 -1.80 -11.36 -26.66
CA MET A 525 -0.99 -12.53 -26.31
C MET A 525 0.33 -12.57 -27.08
N VAL A 526 0.31 -12.17 -28.36
CA VAL A 526 1.52 -12.05 -29.18
C VAL A 526 2.45 -10.97 -28.61
N TRP A 527 1.89 -9.84 -28.20
CA TRP A 527 2.63 -8.75 -27.57
C TRP A 527 3.25 -9.17 -26.25
N LEU A 528 2.48 -9.83 -25.38
CA LEU A 528 2.98 -10.35 -24.10
C LEU A 528 4.16 -11.30 -24.32
N ALA A 529 3.99 -12.31 -25.19
CA ALA A 529 5.04 -13.28 -25.49
C ALA A 529 6.31 -12.61 -26.05
N TRP A 530 6.15 -11.60 -26.90
CA TRP A 530 7.27 -10.84 -27.43
C TRP A 530 7.98 -10.00 -26.34
N ARG A 531 7.22 -9.25 -25.52
CA ARG A 531 7.81 -8.43 -24.45
C ARG A 531 8.52 -9.29 -23.41
N SER A 532 7.92 -10.40 -22.99
CA SER A 532 8.52 -11.33 -22.03
C SER A 532 9.79 -12.00 -22.54
N ALA A 533 9.93 -12.19 -23.86
CA ALA A 533 11.16 -12.73 -24.45
C ALA A 533 12.29 -11.69 -24.57
N ALA A 534 12.00 -10.40 -24.38
CA ALA A 534 12.91 -9.29 -24.66
C ALA A 534 13.45 -8.56 -23.40
N GLU A 535 13.25 -9.13 -22.21
CA GLU A 535 13.26 -8.42 -20.92
C GLU A 535 14.56 -7.74 -20.47
N ASP A 536 15.76 -8.19 -20.87
CA ASP A 536 17.00 -7.52 -20.41
C ASP A 536 17.40 -6.26 -21.23
N PRO A 537 17.39 -6.28 -22.58
CA PRO A 537 17.85 -5.12 -23.36
C PRO A 537 16.84 -3.98 -23.49
N LEU A 538 15.54 -4.30 -23.50
CA LEU A 538 14.48 -3.34 -23.80
C LEU A 538 14.06 -2.53 -22.56
N ASP A 539 14.00 -3.16 -21.39
CA ASP A 539 13.64 -2.48 -20.15
C ASP A 539 14.71 -1.44 -19.75
N ALA A 540 15.97 -1.68 -20.12
CA ALA A 540 17.05 -0.70 -19.99
C ALA A 540 16.87 0.53 -20.91
N LEU A 541 16.29 0.36 -22.11
CA LEU A 541 15.99 1.44 -23.05
C LEU A 541 14.73 2.23 -22.67
N GLU A 542 13.84 1.66 -21.87
CA GLU A 542 12.67 2.35 -21.31
C GLU A 542 13.10 3.37 -20.25
N LYS A 543 14.11 3.04 -19.43
CA LYS A 543 14.74 3.96 -18.47
C LYS A 543 15.58 5.07 -19.10
N VAL A 544 16.07 4.85 -20.32
CA VAL A 544 16.90 5.81 -21.09
C VAL A 544 16.06 6.57 -22.12
N ALA A 545 14.76 6.24 -22.26
CA ALA A 545 13.87 7.05 -23.07
C ALA A 545 14.01 8.50 -22.59
N PRO A 546 14.23 9.47 -23.51
CA PRO A 546 14.34 10.86 -23.10
C PRO A 546 13.10 11.17 -22.26
N ALA A 547 13.30 11.93 -21.17
CA ALA A 547 12.20 12.60 -20.50
C ALA A 547 11.23 13.07 -21.58
N VAL A 548 9.95 12.73 -21.44
CA VAL A 548 8.89 13.30 -22.26
C VAL A 548 9.28 14.76 -22.48
N PRO A 549 9.48 15.20 -23.73
CA PRO A 549 10.13 16.48 -23.99
C PRO A 549 9.52 17.53 -23.08
N ASP A 550 10.38 18.44 -22.60
CA ASP A 550 10.07 19.62 -21.80
C ASP A 550 9.11 20.60 -22.54
N GLU A 551 8.27 20.11 -23.46
CA GLU A 551 6.90 20.57 -23.65
C GLU A 551 6.10 20.31 -22.35
N THR A 552 6.59 20.94 -21.29
CA THR A 552 5.95 21.27 -20.04
C THR A 552 4.64 20.51 -19.81
N TYR A 553 4.74 19.55 -18.89
CA TYR A 553 3.64 18.98 -18.10
C TYR A 553 2.85 20.05 -17.28
N GLY A 554 2.92 21.32 -17.69
CA GLY A 554 2.30 22.51 -17.14
C GLY A 554 1.99 23.64 -18.16
N GLU A 555 2.53 23.69 -19.39
CA GLU A 555 2.10 24.71 -20.38
C GLU A 555 1.06 24.20 -21.37
N ALA A 556 1.06 22.91 -21.75
CA ALA A 556 -0.03 22.31 -22.53
C ALA A 556 -1.34 22.14 -21.71
N HIS A 557 -1.28 22.39 -20.39
CA HIS A 557 -2.40 22.31 -19.45
C HIS A 557 -2.81 23.67 -18.86
N ARG A 558 -2.35 24.79 -19.44
CA ARG A 558 -3.24 25.95 -19.46
C ARG A 558 -4.46 25.53 -20.28
N LEU A 559 -5.67 25.64 -19.72
CA LEU A 559 -6.88 25.67 -20.53
C LEU A 559 -6.59 26.54 -21.75
N ALA A 560 -6.53 25.93 -22.95
CA ALA A 560 -6.30 26.69 -24.16
C ALA A 560 -7.39 27.78 -24.21
N PRO A 561 -7.06 29.08 -24.36
CA PRO A 561 -8.09 30.07 -24.57
C PRO A 561 -8.75 29.74 -25.91
N GLY A 562 -9.96 29.17 -25.86
CA GLY A 562 -10.86 29.06 -27.01
C GLY A 562 -10.86 27.74 -27.78
N VAL A 563 -11.05 26.58 -27.14
CA VAL A 563 -11.65 25.42 -27.85
C VAL A 563 -13.08 25.19 -27.33
N PRO A 564 -14.10 25.43 -28.17
CA PRO A 564 -15.51 25.42 -27.78
C PRO A 564 -16.10 24.01 -27.82
N GLY A 565 -16.69 23.58 -26.70
CA GLY A 565 -17.64 22.46 -26.67
C GLY A 565 -18.94 22.88 -27.36
N ARG A 566 -19.31 22.18 -28.42
CA ARG A 566 -20.61 22.32 -29.11
C ARG A 566 -21.74 21.90 -28.18
N GLY A 567 -22.73 22.77 -28.04
CA GLY A 567 -24.02 22.46 -27.39
C GLY A 567 -24.46 23.62 -26.52
N GLY A 568 -25.17 24.58 -27.12
CA GLY A 568 -25.55 25.82 -26.47
C GLY A 568 -26.51 25.64 -25.29
N ALA A 569 -26.15 26.26 -24.17
CA ALA A 569 -27.04 27.06 -23.33
C ALA A 569 -26.15 27.93 -22.43
N LEU A 570 -26.49 29.21 -22.29
CA LEU A 570 -25.98 30.02 -21.19
C LEU A 570 -26.39 29.34 -19.89
N LEU A 571 -25.44 28.71 -19.19
CA LEU A 571 -25.63 28.29 -17.81
C LEU A 571 -25.42 29.54 -16.95
N GLU A 572 -26.52 30.13 -16.49
CA GLU A 572 -26.51 30.95 -15.28
C GLU A 572 -26.09 30.03 -14.12
N LEU A 573 -24.81 30.08 -13.76
CA LEU A 573 -24.28 29.42 -12.58
C LEU A 573 -24.53 30.31 -11.36
N GLU A 574 -25.61 30.05 -10.62
CA GLU A 574 -25.69 30.44 -9.21
C GLU A 574 -24.77 29.52 -8.40
N VAL A 575 -23.55 29.97 -8.14
CA VAL A 575 -22.61 29.27 -7.25
C VAL A 575 -22.76 29.86 -5.84
N PRO A 576 -23.15 29.09 -4.81
CA PRO A 576 -23.13 29.58 -3.44
C PRO A 576 -21.66 29.71 -2.98
N LEU A 577 -21.15 30.94 -2.95
CA LEU A 577 -19.84 31.26 -2.39
C LEU A 577 -19.86 31.05 -0.86
N ARG A 578 -19.21 29.99 -0.36
CA ARG A 578 -18.80 29.92 1.06
C ARG A 578 -17.35 30.37 1.20
N ALA A 579 -17.17 31.47 1.94
CA ALA A 579 -15.92 32.08 2.34
C ALA A 579 -15.93 32.16 3.88
N THR A 580 -14.79 32.02 4.51
CA THR A 580 -14.63 31.57 5.89
C THR A 580 -13.32 32.35 6.36
N TYR A 581 -13.05 32.80 7.59
CA TYR A 581 -11.74 33.47 7.94
C TYR A 581 -11.32 33.31 9.41
N PHE A 582 -10.05 33.49 9.78
CA PHE A 582 -9.54 33.19 11.14
C PHE A 582 -9.68 34.37 12.11
N SER A 583 -10.18 34.10 13.33
CA SER A 583 -10.22 35.05 14.47
C SER A 583 -10.14 34.30 15.81
N GLY A 584 -9.38 34.82 16.78
CA GLY A 584 -9.35 34.30 18.15
C GLY A 584 -8.79 32.88 18.34
N GLY A 585 -8.02 32.35 17.39
CA GLY A 585 -7.44 31.00 17.47
C GLY A 585 -8.34 29.87 16.96
N ARG A 586 -9.43 30.18 16.22
CA ARG A 586 -10.19 29.20 15.43
C ARG A 586 -10.25 29.56 13.95
N ALA A 587 -10.26 28.53 13.11
CA ALA A 587 -10.36 28.61 11.67
C ALA A 587 -11.77 28.89 11.21
N TYR A 588 -11.90 29.92 10.38
CA TYR A 588 -12.87 29.88 9.32
C TYR A 588 -12.04 30.10 7.99
N ALA A 589 -12.27 29.41 6.86
CA ALA A 589 -11.69 29.40 5.46
C ALA A 589 -11.83 30.53 4.35
N GLY A 590 -10.85 31.42 4.05
CA GLY A 590 -10.81 32.37 2.87
C GLY A 590 -11.61 33.73 2.83
N GLY A 591 -10.96 34.85 2.50
CA GLY A 591 -11.59 36.16 2.14
C GLY A 591 -11.96 36.31 0.65
N PRO A 592 -12.81 37.28 0.23
CA PRO A 592 -13.41 37.27 -1.11
C PRO A 592 -12.54 37.96 -2.17
N CYS A 593 -12.08 37.18 -3.15
CA CYS A 593 -11.68 37.69 -4.47
C CYS A 593 -12.79 37.32 -5.45
N LEU A 594 -13.46 38.31 -6.04
CA LEU A 594 -14.39 38.06 -7.15
C LEU A 594 -13.58 38.08 -8.44
N ARG A 595 -13.44 36.90 -9.05
CA ARG A 595 -12.80 36.76 -10.36
C ARG A 595 -13.89 36.69 -11.42
N ILE A 596 -14.03 37.76 -12.19
CA ILE A 596 -14.95 37.81 -13.32
C ILE A 596 -14.16 37.41 -14.56
N VAL A 597 -14.65 36.39 -15.26
CA VAL A 597 -14.03 35.87 -16.48
C VAL A 597 -15.01 36.04 -17.62
N ALA A 598 -14.63 36.83 -18.63
CA ALA A 598 -15.38 36.93 -19.87
C ALA A 598 -14.63 36.23 -20.99
N PHE A 599 -15.35 35.38 -21.71
CA PHE A 599 -14.85 34.68 -22.88
C PHE A 599 -15.34 35.41 -24.14
N GLY A 600 -14.40 35.99 -24.88
CA GLY A 600 -14.67 36.64 -26.16
C GLY A 600 -13.94 35.94 -27.31
N PRO A 601 -14.23 36.30 -28.57
CA PRO A 601 -13.66 35.68 -29.77
C PRO A 601 -12.14 35.83 -29.92
N TYR A 602 -11.50 36.61 -29.04
CA TYR A 602 -10.06 36.87 -29.03
C TYR A 602 -9.36 36.39 -27.75
N GLY A 603 -9.99 35.51 -26.97
CA GLY A 603 -9.41 34.87 -25.79
C GLY A 603 -10.09 35.24 -24.47
N MET A 604 -9.58 34.65 -23.38
CA MET A 604 -10.06 34.86 -22.02
C MET A 604 -9.53 36.20 -21.48
N ARG A 605 -10.43 37.10 -21.08
CA ARG A 605 -10.08 38.24 -20.23
C ARG A 605 -10.56 37.95 -18.83
N SER A 606 -9.65 38.03 -17.86
CA SER A 606 -10.00 37.92 -16.45
C SER A 606 -9.72 39.25 -15.77
N TRP A 607 -10.68 39.70 -14.98
CA TRP A 607 -10.51 40.82 -14.07
C TRP A 607 -10.58 40.26 -12.66
N SER A 608 -9.55 40.53 -11.88
CA SER A 608 -9.55 40.24 -10.46
C SER A 608 -9.89 41.53 -9.74
N VAL A 609 -11.11 41.62 -9.21
CA VAL A 609 -11.48 42.75 -8.35
C VAL A 609 -11.07 42.36 -6.95
N SER A 610 -9.95 42.92 -6.49
CA SER A 610 -9.61 42.90 -5.08
C SER A 610 -10.56 43.85 -4.38
N MET A 611 -11.50 43.32 -3.59
CA MET A 611 -12.35 44.14 -2.75
C MET A 611 -11.43 44.87 -1.75
N PRO A 612 -11.39 46.21 -1.72
CA PRO A 612 -10.58 46.93 -0.74
C PRO A 612 -11.04 46.53 0.67
N GLY A 613 -10.08 46.25 1.54
CA GLY A 613 -10.33 45.83 2.91
C GLY A 613 -11.28 46.80 3.61
N GLN A 614 -12.21 46.23 4.38
CA GLN A 614 -13.33 46.84 5.10
C GLN A 614 -14.62 46.97 4.28
N ALA A 615 -15.36 45.87 4.19
CA ALA A 615 -16.81 45.95 4.21
C ALA A 615 -17.26 45.99 5.67
N GLU A 616 -17.72 47.15 6.16
CA GLU A 616 -18.44 47.23 7.43
C GLU A 616 -19.78 46.49 7.28
N LEU A 617 -19.89 45.31 7.89
CA LEU A 617 -21.14 44.57 8.01
C LEU A 617 -22.02 45.26 9.06
N TYR A 618 -22.97 46.09 8.62
CA TYR A 618 -24.09 46.49 9.47
C TYR A 618 -25.12 45.36 9.54
N GLY A 619 -25.68 45.15 10.73
CA GLY A 619 -26.35 43.94 11.16
C GLY A 619 -27.50 43.42 10.28
N ARG A 620 -27.68 42.09 10.36
CA ARG A 620 -28.64 41.22 9.67
C ARG A 620 -28.33 40.95 8.19
N GLY A 621 -27.29 40.13 7.97
CA GLY A 621 -27.35 38.96 7.06
C GLY A 621 -27.69 39.15 5.58
N GLU A 622 -27.91 40.36 5.07
CA GLU A 622 -28.16 40.62 3.66
C GLU A 622 -27.02 41.46 3.07
N VAL A 623 -26.32 40.89 2.09
CA VAL A 623 -25.42 41.64 1.21
C VAL A 623 -26.28 42.15 0.05
N LYS A 624 -26.44 43.47 -0.10
CA LYS A 624 -27.11 44.02 -1.28
C LYS A 624 -26.28 43.76 -2.54
N PRO A 625 -26.90 43.42 -3.69
CA PRO A 625 -26.19 43.31 -4.95
C PRO A 625 -25.59 44.66 -5.30
N ILE A 626 -24.26 44.72 -5.43
CA ILE A 626 -23.60 45.89 -6.00
C ILE A 626 -23.66 45.70 -7.51
N MET A 627 -24.53 46.46 -8.19
CA MET A 627 -24.49 46.59 -9.65
C MET A 627 -23.22 47.36 -10.02
N PHE A 628 -22.32 46.71 -10.75
CA PHE A 628 -21.13 47.35 -11.30
C PHE A 628 -21.40 47.72 -12.76
N ASP A 629 -21.22 49.00 -13.10
CA ASP A 629 -21.25 49.46 -14.49
C ASP A 629 -19.90 49.10 -15.14
N PRO A 630 -19.88 48.29 -16.22
CA PRO A 630 -18.65 47.83 -16.84
C PRO A 630 -18.02 48.85 -17.82
N SER A 631 -18.52 50.10 -17.89
CA SER A 631 -17.97 51.16 -18.77
C SER A 631 -16.55 51.61 -18.41
#